data_AF-U9UV12-F1
#
_entry.id   AF-U9UV12-F1
#
_cell.length_a   1.000
_cell.length_b   1.000
_cell.length_c   1.000
_cell.angle_alpha   90.00
_cell.angle_beta   90.00
_cell.angle_gamma   90.00
#
_symmetry.space_group_name_H-M   'P 1'
#
loop_
_entity.id
_entity.type
_entity.pdbx_description
1 polymer ?
#
loop_
_entity_poly.entity_id
_entity_poly.type
_entity_poly.pdbx_seq_one_letter_code
_entity_poly.pdbx_strand_id
1 'polypeptide(L)'
;MSNIITSIKKIKIENLYHGKIVNSGFDKLIKAQKNLKQVCLLGDSKKKNEISLEDLLKNNVNHIQHINLGWNPNTEFLSHFANLISLKIYMKSNNLENNHFHLKSLNLPNIKYLKISGVPVEILADMIDNSGGHLVEINIKETNDRLIKSIYKKCKNLKYLELSIENKNLLEFENLLINCKYLCGLVIDNDSSIDINSLFEILCNSSPVGLYKFKFAYYAKFNLEPLESFFKDWDKRHPMLLKLNTFWMKKALQSQKLYREICNIVERYKSKGTVRKIEFLDCDNFLEDIDSLEWLKEKISTL
;
A
#
# COMPACT_ATOMS: atom_id res chain seq x y z
N MET A 1 25.39 14.06 -35.19
CA MET A 1 24.09 13.61 -34.62
C MET A 1 24.40 12.73 -33.43
N SER A 2 23.91 13.04 -32.24
CA SER A 2 24.03 12.14 -31.10
C SER A 2 23.07 10.94 -31.30
N ASN A 3 23.59 9.72 -31.21
CA ASN A 3 22.77 8.51 -31.29
C ASN A 3 21.93 8.41 -30.00
N ILE A 4 20.61 8.34 -30.14
CA ILE A 4 19.70 8.11 -29.03
C ILE A 4 19.77 6.62 -28.66
N ILE A 5 20.01 6.33 -27.39
CA ILE A 5 19.97 4.95 -26.85
C ILE A 5 18.56 4.36 -27.01
N THR A 6 18.45 3.08 -27.41
CA THR A 6 17.17 2.41 -27.71
C THR A 6 16.89 1.17 -26.84
N SER A 7 17.82 0.87 -25.91
CA SER A 7 17.84 -0.34 -25.08
C SER A 7 17.39 -0.11 -23.63
N ILE A 8 16.87 1.08 -23.29
CA ILE A 8 16.43 1.39 -21.93
C ILE A 8 15.20 0.55 -21.57
N LYS A 9 15.30 -0.18 -20.45
CA LYS A 9 14.19 -0.97 -19.88
C LYS A 9 13.47 -0.27 -18.75
N LYS A 10 14.11 0.69 -18.09
CA LYS A 10 13.58 1.40 -16.92
C LYS A 10 13.87 2.87 -17.02
N ILE A 11 12.86 3.69 -16.83
CA ILE A 11 12.99 5.15 -16.75
C ILE A 11 12.44 5.59 -15.40
N LYS A 12 13.24 6.35 -14.66
CA LYS A 12 12.83 7.04 -13.45
C LYS A 12 13.14 8.52 -13.63
N ILE A 13 12.13 9.36 -13.47
CA ILE A 13 12.29 10.81 -13.45
C ILE A 13 11.70 11.33 -12.15
N GLU A 14 12.46 12.19 -11.50
CA GLU A 14 12.08 12.84 -10.25
C GLU A 14 12.06 14.35 -10.46
N ASN A 15 11.41 15.07 -9.54
CA ASN A 15 11.38 16.53 -9.53
C ASN A 15 10.84 17.14 -10.83
N LEU A 16 9.79 16.54 -11.40
CA LEU A 16 9.07 17.13 -12.52
C LEU A 16 8.28 18.35 -12.02
N TYR A 17 8.95 19.49 -11.89
CA TYR A 17 8.33 20.78 -11.59
C TYR A 17 7.77 21.38 -12.87
N HIS A 18 6.46 21.66 -12.90
CA HIS A 18 5.81 22.45 -13.94
C HIS A 18 6.08 22.01 -15.39
N GLY A 19 5.77 20.76 -15.73
CA GLY A 19 5.32 20.36 -17.08
C GLY A 19 6.22 20.60 -18.29
N LYS A 20 7.40 21.21 -18.19
CA LYS A 20 8.28 21.50 -19.33
C LYS A 20 9.31 20.38 -19.55
N ILE A 21 8.81 19.16 -19.77
CA ILE A 21 9.66 18.07 -20.27
C ILE A 21 9.60 18.02 -21.80
N VAL A 22 8.47 18.45 -22.36
CA VAL A 22 8.33 18.75 -23.78
C VAL A 22 9.31 19.90 -24.07
N ASN A 23 10.27 19.67 -24.97
CA ASN A 23 11.47 20.48 -25.28
C ASN A 23 12.81 20.08 -24.64
N SER A 24 12.89 19.00 -23.85
CA SER A 24 14.17 18.50 -23.29
C SER A 24 14.84 17.35 -24.09
N GLY A 25 14.24 16.91 -25.21
CA GLY A 25 14.68 15.71 -25.95
C GLY A 25 14.20 14.38 -25.33
N PHE A 26 13.49 14.46 -24.21
CA PHE A 26 12.96 13.31 -23.49
C PHE A 26 11.82 12.60 -24.22
N ASP A 27 11.03 13.33 -24.99
CA ASP A 27 10.02 12.77 -25.88
C ASP A 27 10.66 11.85 -26.93
N LYS A 28 11.79 12.27 -27.52
CA LYS A 28 12.58 11.45 -28.44
C LYS A 28 13.16 10.24 -27.73
N LEU A 29 13.62 10.39 -26.48
CA LEU A 29 14.11 9.28 -25.67
C LEU A 29 13.01 8.23 -25.46
N ILE A 30 11.83 8.59 -24.95
CA ILE A 30 10.73 7.62 -24.72
C ILE A 30 10.33 6.94 -26.04
N LYS A 31 10.12 7.73 -27.10
CA LYS A 31 9.69 7.22 -28.42
C LYS A 31 10.70 6.25 -29.03
N ALA A 32 12.00 6.43 -28.75
CA ALA A 32 13.05 5.58 -29.27
C ALA A 32 13.17 4.21 -28.56
N GLN A 33 12.58 4.06 -27.37
CA GLN A 33 12.65 2.79 -26.64
C GLN A 33 11.69 1.78 -27.26
N LYS A 34 12.17 0.54 -27.46
CA LYS A 34 11.36 -0.59 -27.96
C LYS A 34 11.08 -1.65 -26.91
N ASN A 35 11.67 -1.53 -25.73
CA ASN A 35 11.63 -2.55 -24.67
C ASN A 35 11.46 -1.93 -23.27
N LEU A 36 10.85 -0.74 -23.20
CA LEU A 36 10.62 -0.05 -21.93
C LEU A 36 9.62 -0.85 -21.09
N LYS A 37 10.05 -1.33 -19.92
CA LYS A 37 9.26 -2.19 -19.01
C LYS A 37 8.72 -1.43 -17.79
N GLN A 38 9.47 -0.45 -17.31
CA GLN A 38 9.15 0.26 -16.08
C GLN A 38 9.31 1.76 -16.27
N VAL A 39 8.31 2.50 -15.79
CA VAL A 39 8.28 3.95 -15.83
C VAL A 39 7.91 4.47 -14.44
N CYS A 40 8.72 5.37 -13.92
CA CYS A 40 8.49 6.06 -12.66
C CYS A 40 8.60 7.56 -12.91
N LEU A 41 7.53 8.30 -12.68
CA LEU A 41 7.44 9.73 -12.94
C LEU A 41 6.97 10.42 -11.66
N LEU A 42 7.87 11.13 -10.99
CA LEU A 42 7.62 11.78 -9.72
C LEU A 42 7.75 13.31 -9.88
N GLY A 43 6.71 14.06 -9.52
CA GLY A 43 6.65 15.52 -9.58
C GLY A 43 5.22 16.05 -9.59
N ASP A 44 5.04 17.35 -9.84
CA ASP A 44 3.72 18.02 -9.86
C ASP A 44 3.30 18.36 -11.29
N SER A 45 2.25 17.71 -11.78
CA SER A 45 1.69 17.95 -13.11
C SER A 45 0.68 19.11 -13.06
N LYS A 46 1.14 20.36 -13.04
CA LYS A 46 0.27 21.53 -13.27
C LYS A 46 0.52 22.10 -14.67
N LYS A 47 -0.26 21.67 -15.67
CA LYS A 47 -0.80 22.47 -16.81
C LYS A 47 -1.44 21.60 -17.91
N LYS A 48 -2.41 22.20 -18.64
CA LYS A 48 -3.37 21.58 -19.58
C LYS A 48 -3.02 21.64 -21.08
N ASN A 49 -1.89 22.22 -21.51
CA ASN A 49 -1.77 22.71 -22.90
C ASN A 49 -0.63 22.15 -23.78
N GLU A 50 -0.03 21.01 -23.45
CA GLU A 50 0.93 20.32 -24.34
C GLU A 50 0.74 18.79 -24.27
N ILE A 51 1.23 18.04 -25.28
CA ILE A 51 1.19 16.56 -25.30
C ILE A 51 1.70 16.05 -23.95
N SER A 52 0.83 15.38 -23.21
CA SER A 52 1.15 14.92 -21.87
C SER A 52 2.23 13.84 -21.93
N LEU A 53 3.08 13.74 -20.90
CA LEU A 53 3.98 12.59 -20.76
C LEU A 53 3.22 11.26 -20.86
N GLU A 54 2.00 11.25 -20.36
CA GLU A 54 1.05 10.13 -20.39
C GLU A 54 0.81 9.65 -21.82
N ASP A 55 0.63 10.56 -22.78
CA ASP A 55 0.46 10.24 -24.19
C ASP A 55 1.73 9.66 -24.83
N LEU A 56 2.91 10.12 -24.42
CA LEU A 56 4.17 9.59 -24.93
C LEU A 56 4.38 8.12 -24.54
N LEU A 57 3.87 7.70 -23.37
CA LEU A 57 3.97 6.32 -22.90
C LEU A 57 3.16 5.34 -23.74
N LYS A 58 2.12 5.80 -24.46
CA LYS A 58 1.29 4.95 -25.34
C LYS A 58 2.13 4.26 -26.43
N ASN A 59 3.25 4.85 -26.84
CA ASN A 59 4.18 4.24 -27.80
C ASN A 59 4.82 2.92 -27.30
N ASN A 60 4.80 2.68 -25.98
CA ASN A 60 5.42 1.53 -25.33
C ASN A 60 4.39 0.64 -24.62
N VAL A 61 3.10 0.76 -24.98
CA VAL A 61 1.99 0.13 -24.27
C VAL A 61 2.10 -1.39 -24.13
N ASN A 62 2.60 -2.06 -25.15
CA ASN A 62 2.75 -3.52 -25.16
C ASN A 62 3.92 -4.01 -24.27
N HIS A 63 4.83 -3.12 -23.90
CA HIS A 63 6.06 -3.47 -23.18
C HIS A 63 6.04 -3.04 -21.73
N ILE A 64 5.42 -1.90 -21.40
CA ILE A 64 5.37 -1.37 -20.05
C ILE A 64 4.49 -2.25 -19.17
N GLN A 65 5.06 -2.69 -18.04
CA GLN A 65 4.43 -3.55 -17.05
C GLN A 65 4.35 -2.90 -15.67
N HIS A 66 5.15 -1.85 -15.42
CA HIS A 66 5.22 -1.19 -14.13
C HIS A 66 5.15 0.33 -14.32
N ILE A 67 4.12 0.96 -13.75
CA ILE A 67 3.93 2.41 -13.76
C ILE A 67 3.91 2.92 -12.32
N ASN A 68 4.70 3.95 -12.04
CA ASN A 68 4.66 4.72 -10.81
C ASN A 68 4.48 6.21 -11.14
N LEU A 69 3.43 6.84 -10.62
CA LEU A 69 3.09 8.24 -10.87
C LEU A 69 3.01 9.01 -9.55
N GLY A 70 3.61 10.18 -9.52
CA GLY A 70 3.51 11.14 -8.42
C GLY A 70 2.36 12.15 -8.55
N TRP A 71 1.42 11.92 -9.49
CA TRP A 71 0.29 12.81 -9.77
C TRP A 71 -0.95 12.03 -10.24
N ASN A 72 -2.09 12.72 -10.30
CA ASN A 72 -3.34 12.19 -10.87
C ASN A 72 -3.28 12.16 -12.40
N PRO A 73 -3.45 11.00 -13.05
CA PRO A 73 -3.64 10.94 -14.50
C PRO A 73 -4.67 11.95 -14.99
N ASN A 74 -4.27 12.81 -15.93
CA ASN A 74 -5.18 13.79 -16.53
C ASN A 74 -5.80 13.27 -17.84
N THR A 75 -5.44 12.05 -18.26
CA THR A 75 -5.92 11.39 -19.47
C THR A 75 -6.28 9.93 -19.21
N GLU A 76 -6.96 9.30 -20.16
CA GLU A 76 -7.26 7.85 -20.14
C GLU A 76 -6.08 6.98 -20.57
N PHE A 77 -4.84 7.47 -20.55
CA PHE A 77 -3.71 6.70 -21.08
C PHE A 77 -3.54 5.32 -20.43
N LEU A 78 -3.86 5.19 -19.14
CA LEU A 78 -3.78 3.92 -18.40
C LEU A 78 -4.66 2.83 -19.02
N SER A 79 -5.78 3.17 -19.66
CA SER A 79 -6.68 2.20 -20.29
C SER A 79 -6.04 1.41 -21.43
N HIS A 80 -4.95 1.92 -21.99
CA HIS A 80 -4.24 1.26 -23.08
C HIS A 80 -3.35 0.11 -22.57
N PHE A 81 -2.94 0.13 -21.29
CA PHE A 81 -1.94 -0.79 -20.72
C PHE A 81 -2.55 -2.10 -20.21
N ALA A 82 -3.08 -2.93 -21.12
CA ALA A 82 -3.67 -4.23 -20.76
C ALA A 82 -2.68 -5.20 -20.07
N ASN A 83 -1.37 -5.03 -20.30
CA ASN A 83 -0.30 -5.86 -19.73
C ASN A 83 0.28 -5.32 -18.41
N LEU A 84 -0.36 -4.32 -17.79
CA LEU A 84 0.13 -3.71 -16.57
C LEU A 84 0.10 -4.70 -15.40
N ILE A 85 1.26 -4.93 -14.80
CA ILE A 85 1.46 -5.82 -13.65
C ILE A 85 1.45 -5.02 -12.34
N SER A 86 1.97 -3.80 -12.36
CA SER A 86 2.05 -2.93 -11.18
C SER A 86 1.68 -1.49 -11.51
N LEU A 87 0.83 -0.91 -10.66
CA LEU A 87 0.41 0.47 -10.71
C LEU A 87 0.62 1.10 -9.32
N LYS A 88 1.47 2.11 -9.26
CA LYS A 88 1.63 2.98 -8.11
C LYS A 88 1.17 4.40 -8.48
N ILE A 89 0.23 4.97 -7.73
CA ILE A 89 -0.21 6.36 -7.88
C ILE A 89 -0.15 7.01 -6.50
N TYR A 90 0.71 8.01 -6.35
CA TYR A 90 0.84 8.78 -5.12
C TYR A 90 0.46 10.22 -5.38
N MET A 91 -0.65 10.67 -4.80
CA MET A 91 -1.12 12.05 -4.90
C MET A 91 -0.93 12.76 -3.56
N LYS A 92 -0.27 13.92 -3.57
CA LYS A 92 -0.24 14.79 -2.39
C LYS A 92 -1.64 15.36 -2.15
N SER A 93 -2.15 15.20 -0.93
CA SER A 93 -3.52 15.45 -0.46
C SER A 93 -4.11 16.85 -0.72
N ASN A 94 -3.38 17.80 -1.30
CA ASN A 94 -3.75 19.22 -1.27
C ASN A 94 -4.54 19.68 -2.51
N ASN A 95 -4.83 18.80 -3.47
CA ASN A 95 -5.51 19.17 -4.72
C ASN A 95 -6.92 18.57 -4.77
N LEU A 96 -7.87 19.19 -4.05
CA LEU A 96 -9.30 18.88 -4.06
C LEU A 96 -9.97 19.02 -5.45
N GLU A 97 -9.29 19.63 -6.41
CA GLU A 97 -9.80 19.89 -7.78
C GLU A 97 -9.51 18.75 -8.78
N ASN A 98 -8.90 17.66 -8.33
CA ASN A 98 -8.51 16.58 -9.23
C ASN A 98 -9.71 15.76 -9.69
N ASN A 99 -9.99 15.82 -10.99
CA ASN A 99 -11.00 14.98 -11.61
C ASN A 99 -10.45 13.56 -11.81
N HIS A 100 -11.08 12.58 -11.17
CA HIS A 100 -10.68 11.17 -11.23
C HIS A 100 -11.51 10.33 -12.22
N PHE A 101 -12.32 10.95 -13.10
CA PHE A 101 -13.19 10.20 -14.02
C PHE A 101 -12.44 9.15 -14.85
N HIS A 102 -11.20 9.42 -15.26
CA HIS A 102 -10.38 8.50 -16.07
C HIS A 102 -9.96 7.22 -15.34
N LEU A 103 -10.05 7.19 -14.00
CA LEU A 103 -9.74 6.01 -13.19
C LEU A 103 -10.96 5.11 -12.94
N LYS A 104 -12.18 5.66 -13.06
CA LYS A 104 -13.42 4.95 -12.70
C LYS A 104 -13.71 3.74 -13.60
N SER A 105 -13.45 3.86 -14.89
CA SER A 105 -13.67 2.80 -15.88
C SER A 105 -12.39 2.03 -16.22
N LEU A 106 -11.34 2.18 -15.41
CA LEU A 106 -10.04 1.60 -15.71
C LEU A 106 -10.09 0.07 -15.54
N ASN A 107 -9.81 -0.64 -16.63
CA ASN A 107 -9.71 -2.09 -16.65
C ASN A 107 -8.25 -2.54 -16.56
N LEU A 108 -7.91 -3.33 -15.53
CA LEU A 108 -6.54 -3.75 -15.22
C LEU A 108 -6.48 -5.28 -15.06
N PRO A 109 -6.76 -6.06 -16.11
CA PRO A 109 -7.03 -7.50 -15.97
C PRO A 109 -5.83 -8.30 -15.49
N ASN A 110 -4.60 -7.80 -15.67
CA ASN A 110 -3.36 -8.50 -15.33
C ASN A 110 -2.63 -7.93 -14.09
N ILE A 111 -3.26 -7.00 -13.37
CA ILE A 111 -2.64 -6.30 -12.25
C ILE A 111 -2.39 -7.24 -11.07
N LYS A 112 -1.19 -7.18 -10.51
CA LYS A 112 -0.78 -7.96 -9.33
C LYS A 112 -0.46 -7.08 -8.13
N TYR A 113 0.01 -5.86 -8.37
CA TYR A 113 0.47 -4.95 -7.33
C TYR A 113 -0.20 -3.59 -7.52
N LEU A 114 -1.09 -3.23 -6.60
CA LEU A 114 -1.82 -1.97 -6.62
C LEU A 114 -1.46 -1.13 -5.41
N LYS A 115 -0.95 0.08 -5.64
CA LYS A 115 -0.63 1.02 -4.58
C LYS A 115 -1.12 2.41 -4.90
N ILE A 116 -2.14 2.87 -4.19
CA ILE A 116 -2.82 4.12 -4.54
C ILE A 116 -3.11 4.93 -3.28
N SER A 117 -2.86 6.24 -3.34
CA SER A 117 -3.26 7.20 -2.30
C SER A 117 -3.84 8.47 -2.91
N GLY A 118 -4.81 9.08 -2.21
CA GLY A 118 -5.44 10.32 -2.68
C GLY A 118 -6.41 10.10 -3.85
N VAL A 119 -7.00 8.91 -3.96
CA VAL A 119 -8.06 8.57 -4.91
C VAL A 119 -9.33 8.22 -4.11
N PRO A 120 -10.52 8.70 -4.51
CA PRO A 120 -11.77 8.37 -3.82
C PRO A 120 -11.99 6.86 -3.68
N VAL A 121 -12.48 6.44 -2.51
CA VAL A 121 -12.68 5.02 -2.15
C VAL A 121 -13.60 4.29 -3.13
N GLU A 122 -14.59 4.98 -3.68
CA GLU A 122 -15.51 4.42 -4.67
C GLU A 122 -14.81 4.03 -5.98
N ILE A 123 -13.81 4.81 -6.41
CA ILE A 123 -13.01 4.54 -7.60
C ILE A 123 -12.03 3.40 -7.30
N LEU A 124 -11.45 3.37 -6.09
CA LEU A 124 -10.60 2.26 -5.67
C LEU A 124 -11.37 0.93 -5.69
N ALA A 125 -12.63 0.92 -5.23
CA ALA A 125 -13.49 -0.25 -5.30
C ALA A 125 -13.71 -0.71 -6.76
N ASP A 126 -14.02 0.22 -7.67
CA ASP A 126 -14.15 -0.07 -9.10
C ASP A 126 -12.87 -0.67 -9.69
N MET A 127 -11.69 -0.13 -9.32
CA MET A 127 -10.40 -0.65 -9.78
C MET A 127 -10.12 -2.07 -9.29
N ILE A 128 -10.54 -2.41 -8.05
CA ILE A 128 -10.44 -3.77 -7.52
C ILE A 128 -11.39 -4.71 -8.28
N ASP A 129 -12.62 -4.28 -8.55
CA ASP A 129 -13.61 -5.07 -9.31
C ASP A 129 -13.12 -5.37 -10.74
N ASN A 130 -12.36 -4.45 -11.34
CA ASN A 130 -11.79 -4.54 -12.68
C ASN A 130 -10.35 -5.12 -12.74
N SER A 131 -9.84 -5.68 -11.63
CA SER A 131 -8.46 -6.17 -11.52
C SER A 131 -8.21 -7.60 -12.04
N GLY A 132 -9.23 -8.26 -12.58
CA GLY A 132 -9.16 -9.67 -13.00
C GLY A 132 -8.97 -10.69 -11.87
N GLY A 133 -8.92 -10.27 -10.61
CA GLY A 133 -8.78 -11.16 -9.44
C GLY A 133 -7.36 -11.71 -9.21
N HIS A 134 -6.35 -11.11 -9.86
CA HIS A 134 -4.94 -11.53 -9.77
C HIS A 134 -4.10 -10.70 -8.78
N LEU A 135 -4.73 -9.80 -8.04
CA LEU A 135 -4.06 -8.97 -7.03
C LEU A 135 -3.42 -9.83 -5.95
N VAL A 136 -2.12 -9.59 -5.75
CA VAL A 136 -1.26 -10.20 -4.72
C VAL A 136 -0.99 -9.21 -3.60
N GLU A 137 -0.96 -7.91 -3.93
CA GLU A 137 -0.64 -6.84 -3.01
C GLU A 137 -1.52 -5.62 -3.26
N ILE A 138 -2.10 -5.11 -2.19
CA ILE A 138 -2.92 -3.91 -2.18
C ILE A 138 -2.40 -2.98 -1.10
N ASN A 139 -2.14 -1.73 -1.46
CA ASN A 139 -1.74 -0.68 -0.54
C ASN A 139 -2.60 0.55 -0.78
N ILE A 140 -3.53 0.79 0.14
CA ILE A 140 -4.52 1.85 0.06
C ILE A 140 -4.67 2.48 1.45
N LYS A 141 -4.72 3.82 1.53
CA LYS A 141 -4.85 4.53 2.82
C LYS A 141 -6.29 4.86 3.21
N GLU A 142 -7.20 4.95 2.24
CA GLU A 142 -8.61 5.27 2.45
C GLU A 142 -9.52 4.05 2.24
N THR A 143 -10.46 3.79 3.16
CA THR A 143 -11.30 2.59 3.13
C THR A 143 -12.76 2.85 3.48
N ASN A 144 -13.62 1.94 3.02
CA ASN A 144 -15.01 1.79 3.45
C ASN A 144 -15.47 0.35 3.20
N ASP A 145 -16.70 0.04 3.60
CA ASP A 145 -17.29 -1.30 3.45
C ASP A 145 -17.35 -1.76 1.99
N ARG A 146 -17.60 -0.84 1.04
CA ARG A 146 -17.67 -1.17 -0.39
C ARG A 146 -16.30 -1.64 -0.91
N LEU A 147 -15.23 -0.93 -0.56
CA LEU A 147 -13.88 -1.32 -0.96
C LEU A 147 -13.50 -2.66 -0.33
N ILE A 148 -13.75 -2.83 0.97
CA ILE A 148 -13.45 -4.09 1.69
C ILE A 148 -14.19 -5.27 1.04
N LYS A 149 -15.49 -5.10 0.72
CA LYS A 149 -16.31 -6.06 -0.05
C LYS A 149 -15.68 -6.44 -1.37
N SER A 150 -15.23 -5.45 -2.13
CA SER A 150 -14.63 -5.65 -3.45
C SER A 150 -13.34 -6.48 -3.31
N ILE A 151 -12.49 -6.14 -2.33
CA ILE A 151 -11.25 -6.85 -2.03
C ILE A 151 -11.53 -8.32 -1.75
N TYR A 152 -12.38 -8.65 -0.77
CA TYR A 152 -12.55 -10.04 -0.38
C TYR A 152 -13.36 -10.88 -1.38
N LYS A 153 -14.18 -10.26 -2.23
CA LYS A 153 -14.88 -10.94 -3.31
C LYS A 153 -13.95 -11.28 -4.47
N LYS A 154 -13.04 -10.36 -4.84
CA LYS A 154 -12.24 -10.47 -6.07
C LYS A 154 -10.81 -10.98 -5.83
N CYS A 155 -10.19 -10.65 -4.71
CA CYS A 155 -8.76 -10.82 -4.48
C CYS A 155 -8.45 -12.10 -3.71
N LYS A 156 -8.85 -13.26 -4.22
CA LYS A 156 -8.66 -14.53 -3.51
C LYS A 156 -7.19 -14.91 -3.32
N ASN A 157 -6.27 -14.38 -4.13
CA ASN A 157 -4.82 -14.63 -4.07
C ASN A 157 -4.02 -13.57 -3.29
N LEU A 158 -4.71 -12.66 -2.58
CA LEU A 158 -4.08 -11.56 -1.86
C LEU A 158 -3.13 -12.09 -0.76
N LYS A 159 -1.90 -11.59 -0.75
CA LYS A 159 -0.85 -11.96 0.23
C LYS A 159 -0.51 -10.84 1.18
N TYR A 160 -0.51 -9.60 0.71
CA TYR A 160 -0.13 -8.43 1.48
C TYR A 160 -1.18 -7.34 1.32
N LEU A 161 -1.62 -6.78 2.45
CA LEU A 161 -2.63 -5.74 2.47
C LEU A 161 -2.20 -4.63 3.42
N GLU A 162 -2.22 -3.39 2.95
CA GLU A 162 -2.32 -2.20 3.79
C GLU A 162 -3.68 -1.56 3.58
N LEU A 163 -4.37 -1.29 4.69
CA LEU A 163 -5.66 -0.60 4.70
C LEU A 163 -5.81 0.23 5.98
N SER A 164 -6.60 1.30 5.90
CA SER A 164 -7.15 1.97 7.10
C SER A 164 -8.39 1.23 7.62
N ILE A 165 -8.63 1.21 8.93
CA ILE A 165 -9.83 0.61 9.53
C ILE A 165 -10.42 1.55 10.58
N GLU A 166 -11.74 1.70 10.54
CA GLU A 166 -12.55 2.32 11.59
C GLU A 166 -13.54 1.30 12.19
N ASN A 167 -14.14 1.64 13.33
CA ASN A 167 -15.13 0.78 14.01
C ASN A 167 -16.27 0.32 13.11
N LYS A 168 -16.76 1.22 12.25
CA LYS A 168 -17.86 0.93 11.31
C LYS A 168 -17.51 -0.19 10.31
N ASN A 169 -16.22 -0.42 10.06
CA ASN A 169 -15.74 -1.37 9.06
C ASN A 169 -15.39 -2.75 9.63
N LEU A 170 -15.42 -2.94 10.96
CA LEU A 170 -14.94 -4.16 11.62
C LEU A 170 -15.64 -5.44 11.11
N LEU A 171 -16.94 -5.38 10.86
CA LEU A 171 -17.70 -6.52 10.34
C LEU A 171 -17.25 -6.93 8.93
N GLU A 172 -17.02 -5.96 8.04
CA GLU A 172 -16.52 -6.27 6.70
C GLU A 172 -15.04 -6.66 6.71
N PHE A 173 -14.27 -6.12 7.64
CA PHE A 173 -12.88 -6.51 7.86
C PHE A 173 -12.76 -7.98 8.32
N GLU A 174 -13.63 -8.42 9.22
CA GLU A 174 -13.71 -9.84 9.60
C GLU A 174 -14.00 -10.72 8.37
N ASN A 175 -14.99 -10.35 7.56
CA ASN A 175 -15.29 -11.05 6.30
C ASN A 175 -14.07 -11.08 5.36
N LEU A 176 -13.26 -10.02 5.31
CA LEU A 176 -12.03 -9.98 4.53
C LEU A 176 -11.03 -11.03 5.00
N LEU A 177 -10.77 -11.12 6.31
CA LEU A 177 -9.83 -12.09 6.86
C LEU A 177 -10.25 -13.54 6.55
N ILE A 178 -11.54 -13.84 6.69
CA ILE A 178 -12.10 -15.19 6.42
C ILE A 178 -11.92 -15.57 4.94
N ASN A 179 -12.11 -14.61 4.04
CA ASN A 179 -12.15 -14.86 2.60
C ASN A 179 -10.77 -14.79 1.91
N CYS A 180 -9.84 -13.99 2.43
CA CYS A 180 -8.49 -13.81 1.87
C CYS A 180 -7.51 -14.85 2.46
N LYS A 181 -7.73 -16.13 2.15
CA LYS A 181 -7.03 -17.26 2.80
C LYS A 181 -5.50 -17.30 2.64
N TYR A 182 -4.95 -16.59 1.64
CA TYR A 182 -3.50 -16.50 1.41
C TYR A 182 -2.85 -15.26 2.02
N LEU A 183 -3.62 -14.44 2.76
CA LEU A 183 -3.09 -13.26 3.42
C LEU A 183 -2.02 -13.68 4.43
N CYS A 184 -0.83 -13.12 4.30
CA CYS A 184 0.32 -13.46 5.15
C CYS A 184 0.94 -12.25 5.85
N GLY A 185 0.69 -11.05 5.32
CA GLY A 185 1.08 -9.81 5.96
C GLY A 185 -0.01 -8.74 5.87
N LEU A 186 -0.18 -8.03 6.98
CA LEU A 186 -1.22 -7.03 7.15
C LEU A 186 -0.63 -5.77 7.81
N VAL A 187 -0.86 -4.63 7.19
CA VAL A 187 -0.61 -3.30 7.77
C VAL A 187 -1.96 -2.67 8.04
N ILE A 188 -2.21 -2.32 9.29
CA ILE A 188 -3.41 -1.61 9.72
C ILE A 188 -2.99 -0.19 10.05
N ASP A 189 -3.49 0.73 9.24
CA ASP A 189 -3.65 2.12 9.64
C ASP A 189 -5.02 2.23 10.34
N ASN A 190 -5.13 3.01 11.40
CA ASN A 190 -6.35 3.00 12.20
C ASN A 190 -6.61 4.35 12.84
N ASP A 191 -7.90 4.67 12.95
CA ASP A 191 -8.31 5.81 13.74
C ASP A 191 -7.92 5.61 15.21
N SER A 192 -7.52 6.70 15.85
CA SER A 192 -7.33 6.82 17.30
C SER A 192 -8.51 6.34 18.17
N SER A 193 -9.70 6.20 17.59
CA SER A 193 -10.96 5.81 18.22
C SER A 193 -11.37 4.36 17.97
N ILE A 194 -10.56 3.58 17.24
CA ILE A 194 -10.86 2.17 17.01
C ILE A 194 -10.94 1.38 18.34
N ASP A 195 -11.94 0.51 18.45
CA ASP A 195 -12.04 -0.48 19.52
C ASP A 195 -11.00 -1.57 19.26
N ILE A 196 -9.88 -1.42 19.96
CA ILE A 196 -8.73 -2.28 19.80
C ILE A 196 -8.97 -3.70 20.31
N ASN A 197 -9.86 -3.89 21.29
CA ASN A 197 -10.21 -5.21 21.79
C ASN A 197 -10.94 -5.99 20.71
N SER A 198 -11.96 -5.38 20.12
CA SER A 198 -12.71 -5.97 19.00
C SER A 198 -11.81 -6.27 17.80
N LEU A 199 -10.90 -5.34 17.45
CA LEU A 199 -9.94 -5.58 16.36
C LEU A 199 -9.07 -6.81 16.62
N PHE A 200 -8.51 -6.94 17.83
CA PHE A 200 -7.63 -8.05 18.19
C PHE A 200 -8.37 -9.38 18.31
N GLU A 201 -9.58 -9.36 18.85
CA GLU A 201 -10.45 -10.54 18.88
C GLU A 201 -10.74 -11.04 17.45
N ILE A 202 -11.14 -10.14 16.54
CA ILE A 202 -11.35 -10.46 15.13
C ILE A 202 -10.08 -11.02 14.50
N LEU A 203 -8.91 -10.43 14.76
CA LEU A 203 -7.65 -10.96 14.25
C LEU A 203 -7.42 -12.39 14.75
N CYS A 204 -7.56 -12.67 16.05
CA CYS A 204 -7.35 -14.00 16.62
C CYS A 204 -8.31 -15.06 16.06
N ASN A 205 -9.58 -14.70 15.92
CA ASN A 205 -10.65 -15.63 15.55
C ASN A 205 -10.73 -15.87 14.03
N SER A 206 -10.55 -14.80 13.24
CA SER A 206 -10.95 -14.79 11.83
C SER A 206 -9.77 -14.70 10.86
N SER A 207 -8.54 -14.44 11.34
CA SER A 207 -7.35 -14.42 10.49
C SER A 207 -7.04 -15.79 9.86
N PRO A 208 -6.60 -15.82 8.59
CA PRO A 208 -6.16 -17.05 7.98
C PRO A 208 -4.89 -17.58 8.66
N VAL A 209 -4.67 -18.89 8.59
CA VAL A 209 -3.52 -19.56 9.23
C VAL A 209 -2.19 -18.94 8.79
N GLY A 210 -2.10 -18.55 7.52
CA GLY A 210 -0.88 -17.98 6.94
C GLY A 210 -0.57 -16.54 7.36
N LEU A 211 -1.47 -15.84 8.07
CA LEU A 211 -1.22 -14.48 8.54
C LEU A 211 -0.34 -14.52 9.78
N TYR A 212 0.84 -13.89 9.74
CA TYR A 212 1.74 -13.78 10.89
C TYR A 212 2.58 -12.51 10.89
N LYS A 213 2.50 -11.67 9.85
CA LYS A 213 3.23 -10.40 9.79
C LYS A 213 2.27 -9.24 9.97
N PHE A 214 2.51 -8.42 10.98
CA PHE A 214 1.66 -7.30 11.34
C PHE A 214 2.47 -6.02 11.43
N LYS A 215 1.91 -4.93 10.90
CA LYS A 215 2.30 -3.57 11.28
C LYS A 215 1.05 -2.81 11.73
N PHE A 216 1.13 -2.19 12.88
CA PHE A 216 0.11 -1.25 13.35
C PHE A 216 0.68 0.16 13.26
N ALA A 217 0.18 0.93 12.30
CA ALA A 217 0.75 2.22 11.89
C ALA A 217 0.38 3.36 12.82
N TYR A 218 -0.77 3.30 13.49
CA TYR A 218 -1.19 4.31 14.46
C TYR A 218 -1.57 3.66 15.78
N TYR A 219 -0.67 3.77 16.77
CA TYR A 219 -0.90 3.17 18.08
C TYR A 219 -1.01 4.17 19.22
N ALA A 220 -1.90 5.15 19.09
CA ALA A 220 -2.06 6.18 20.11
C ALA A 220 -2.73 5.71 21.42
N LYS A 221 -3.37 4.54 21.44
CA LYS A 221 -4.10 4.03 22.63
C LYS A 221 -3.81 2.56 22.96
N PHE A 222 -2.53 2.15 23.02
CA PHE A 222 -2.19 0.85 23.62
C PHE A 222 -2.51 0.88 25.11
N ASN A 223 -3.63 0.26 25.49
CA ASN A 223 -3.74 -0.34 26.80
C ASN A 223 -2.92 -1.65 26.77
N LEU A 224 -2.19 -1.92 27.86
CA LEU A 224 -1.35 -3.12 27.97
C LEU A 224 -2.16 -4.41 27.90
N GLU A 225 -3.36 -4.39 28.49
CA GLU A 225 -4.25 -5.55 28.58
C GLU A 225 -4.68 -6.10 27.21
N PRO A 226 -5.21 -5.29 26.26
CA PRO A 226 -5.51 -5.78 24.92
C PRO A 226 -4.32 -6.41 24.21
N LEU A 227 -3.11 -5.81 24.33
CA LEU A 227 -1.91 -6.35 23.70
C LEU A 227 -1.51 -7.71 24.30
N GLU A 228 -1.53 -7.80 25.62
CA GLU A 228 -1.20 -9.04 26.32
C GLU A 228 -2.24 -10.13 26.02
N SER A 229 -3.53 -9.78 25.95
CA SER A 229 -4.58 -10.71 25.52
C SER A 229 -4.34 -11.17 24.09
N PHE A 230 -4.08 -10.24 23.16
CA PHE A 230 -3.81 -10.57 21.77
C PHE A 230 -2.65 -11.55 21.63
N PHE A 231 -1.54 -11.32 22.33
CA PHE A 231 -0.41 -12.26 22.29
C PHE A 231 -0.77 -13.62 22.90
N LYS A 232 -1.50 -13.64 24.02
CA LYS A 232 -1.95 -14.88 24.64
C LYS A 232 -2.86 -15.69 23.71
N ASP A 233 -3.79 -15.03 23.03
CA ASP A 233 -4.75 -15.66 22.13
C ASP A 233 -4.09 -16.10 20.81
N TRP A 234 -2.96 -15.49 20.45
CA TRP A 234 -2.15 -15.86 19.29
C TRP A 234 -1.21 -17.07 19.52
N ASP A 235 -1.10 -17.60 20.73
CA ASP A 235 -0.08 -18.58 21.13
C ASP A 235 -0.05 -19.87 20.30
N LYS A 236 -1.19 -20.29 19.75
CA LYS A 236 -1.32 -21.51 18.92
C LYS A 236 -1.15 -21.26 17.42
N ARG A 237 -0.86 -20.03 17.02
CA ARG A 237 -0.68 -19.63 15.61
C ARG A 237 0.80 -19.50 15.27
N HIS A 238 1.10 -19.22 14.01
CA HIS A 238 2.47 -18.94 13.59
C HIS A 238 3.05 -17.75 14.38
N PRO A 239 4.29 -17.87 14.89
CA PRO A 239 4.95 -16.80 15.63
C PRO A 239 4.95 -15.48 14.87
N MET A 240 4.49 -14.42 15.51
CA MET A 240 4.26 -13.16 14.82
C MET A 240 5.56 -12.39 14.55
N LEU A 241 5.59 -11.69 13.42
CA LEU A 241 6.48 -10.58 13.18
C LEU A 241 5.68 -9.29 13.32
N LEU A 242 6.09 -8.44 14.25
CA LEU A 242 5.32 -7.28 14.63
C LEU A 242 6.12 -6.00 14.42
N LYS A 243 5.52 -5.01 13.74
CA LYS A 243 5.99 -3.64 13.75
C LYS A 243 4.97 -2.76 14.46
N LEU A 244 5.41 -2.04 15.49
CA LEU A 244 4.56 -1.11 16.24
C LEU A 244 5.06 0.31 16.02
N ASN A 245 4.22 1.20 15.50
CA ASN A 245 4.55 2.62 15.49
C ASN A 245 4.27 3.22 16.87
N THR A 246 5.35 3.58 17.57
CA THR A 246 5.31 4.16 18.91
C THR A 246 5.72 5.63 18.92
N PHE A 247 5.80 6.28 17.75
CA PHE A 247 6.26 7.67 17.62
C PHE A 247 5.55 8.63 18.59
N TRP A 248 4.21 8.56 18.65
CA TRP A 248 3.38 9.40 19.51
C TRP A 248 3.62 9.17 21.02
N MET A 249 4.23 8.04 21.40
CA MET A 249 4.48 7.67 22.78
C MET A 249 5.80 8.25 23.34
N LYS A 250 6.63 8.95 22.55
CA LYS A 250 7.92 9.44 23.07
C LYS A 250 7.85 10.81 23.73
N LYS A 251 6.78 11.59 23.50
CA LYS A 251 6.72 13.01 23.88
C LYS A 251 6.28 13.29 25.33
N ALA A 252 5.78 12.31 26.09
CA ALA A 252 5.34 12.49 27.48
C ALA A 252 5.93 11.47 28.46
N LEU A 253 6.18 11.88 29.71
CA LEU A 253 6.77 11.03 30.76
C LEU A 253 5.94 9.77 31.05
N GLN A 254 4.61 9.91 31.07
CA GLN A 254 3.68 8.77 31.22
C GLN A 254 3.84 7.75 30.07
N SER A 255 4.13 8.23 28.87
CA SER A 255 4.31 7.41 27.68
C SER A 255 5.65 6.65 27.69
N GLN A 256 6.67 7.14 28.40
CA GLN A 256 7.93 6.38 28.62
C GLN A 256 7.71 5.16 29.53
N LYS A 257 6.91 5.30 30.60
CA LYS A 257 6.56 4.16 31.46
C LYS A 257 5.79 3.10 30.67
N LEU A 258 4.77 3.53 29.94
CA LEU A 258 3.97 2.66 29.07
C LEU A 258 4.84 1.94 28.02
N TYR A 259 5.79 2.66 27.40
CA TYR A 259 6.74 2.07 26.44
C TYR A 259 7.58 0.95 27.06
N ARG A 260 8.10 1.15 28.29
CA ARG A 260 8.85 0.09 29.01
C ARG A 260 7.96 -1.11 29.32
N GLU A 261 6.71 -0.88 29.71
CA GLU A 261 5.75 -1.95 29.99
C GLU A 261 5.41 -2.75 28.73
N ILE A 262 5.21 -2.09 27.58
CA ILE A 262 5.05 -2.76 26.28
C ILE A 262 6.30 -3.59 25.95
N CYS A 263 7.51 -3.04 26.14
CA CYS A 263 8.76 -3.78 25.92
C CYS A 263 8.81 -5.04 26.80
N ASN A 264 8.45 -4.93 28.09
CA ASN A 264 8.44 -6.07 29.00
C ASN A 264 7.44 -7.16 28.61
N ILE A 265 6.23 -6.78 28.18
CA ILE A 265 5.23 -7.73 27.65
C ILE A 265 5.80 -8.43 26.42
N VAL A 266 6.34 -7.66 25.48
CA VAL A 266 6.89 -8.19 24.23
C VAL A 266 8.03 -9.18 24.48
N GLU A 267 8.98 -8.86 25.35
CA GLU A 267 10.08 -9.78 25.70
C GLU A 267 9.57 -11.07 26.36
N ARG A 268 8.53 -10.98 27.20
CA ARG A 268 7.86 -12.15 27.77
C ARG A 268 7.22 -13.04 26.69
N TYR A 269 6.61 -12.47 25.67
CA TYR A 269 5.99 -13.25 24.60
C TYR A 269 6.97 -13.67 23.51
N LYS A 270 8.15 -13.05 23.43
CA LYS A 270 9.29 -13.58 22.68
C LYS A 270 9.85 -14.85 23.29
N SER A 271 10.08 -14.86 24.61
CA SER A 271 10.60 -16.06 25.29
C SER A 271 9.63 -17.24 25.25
N LYS A 272 8.32 -16.97 25.16
CA LYS A 272 7.27 -17.99 24.91
C LYS A 272 7.21 -18.50 23.47
N GLY A 273 7.84 -17.79 22.51
CA GLY A 273 7.79 -18.14 21.09
C GLY A 273 6.56 -17.60 20.34
N THR A 274 5.60 -16.97 21.00
CA THR A 274 4.42 -16.34 20.36
C THR A 274 4.83 -15.17 19.45
N VAL A 275 5.79 -14.36 19.89
CA VAL A 275 6.35 -13.23 19.13
C VAL A 275 7.75 -13.60 18.67
N ARG A 276 7.98 -13.70 17.35
CA ARG A 276 9.32 -14.01 16.83
C ARG A 276 10.21 -12.79 16.77
N LYS A 277 9.69 -11.68 16.25
CA LYS A 277 10.44 -10.42 16.10
C LYS A 277 9.49 -9.25 16.31
N ILE A 278 10.01 -8.21 16.97
CA ILE A 278 9.36 -6.92 17.03
C ILE A 278 10.29 -5.82 16.51
N GLU A 279 9.70 -4.79 15.91
CA GLU A 279 10.38 -3.55 15.58
C GLU A 279 9.50 -2.39 16.03
N PHE A 280 10.07 -1.47 16.80
CA PHE A 280 9.41 -0.23 17.19
C PHE A 280 9.79 0.86 16.19
N LEU A 281 8.80 1.46 15.54
CA LEU A 281 9.00 2.54 14.57
C LEU A 281 8.94 3.90 15.27
N ASP A 282 9.89 4.76 14.93
CA ASP A 282 10.18 6.03 15.58
C ASP A 282 9.98 7.24 14.66
N CYS A 283 9.20 7.10 13.59
CA CYS A 283 9.05 8.15 12.57
C CYS A 283 7.59 8.63 12.43
N ASP A 284 7.43 9.96 12.30
CA ASP A 284 6.19 10.66 11.90
C ASP A 284 5.97 10.64 10.37
N ASN A 285 6.80 9.89 9.63
CA ASN A 285 6.92 10.05 8.18
C ASN A 285 5.80 9.32 7.44
N PHE A 286 4.65 10.01 7.28
CA PHE A 286 3.61 9.70 6.30
C PHE A 286 4.15 9.47 4.86
N LEU A 287 5.37 9.95 4.57
CA LEU A 287 6.02 9.95 3.26
C LEU A 287 6.99 8.78 3.00
N GLU A 288 7.56 8.15 4.03
CA GLU A 288 8.49 7.00 3.83
C GLU A 288 7.74 5.66 3.67
N ASP A 289 6.46 5.61 4.02
CA ASP A 289 5.61 4.43 3.84
C ASP A 289 5.12 4.22 2.39
N ILE A 290 5.85 4.76 1.40
CA ILE A 290 5.56 4.43 0.01
C ILE A 290 5.87 2.94 -0.29
N ASP A 291 6.58 2.26 0.61
CA ASP A 291 6.89 0.85 0.52
C ASP A 291 6.67 0.14 1.88
N SER A 292 5.62 0.53 2.61
CA SER A 292 5.21 -0.04 3.91
C SER A 292 5.06 -1.58 3.93
N LEU A 293 4.84 -2.19 2.76
CA LEU A 293 4.69 -3.63 2.56
C LEU A 293 5.98 -4.33 2.15
N GLU A 294 7.08 -3.62 1.86
CA GLU A 294 8.33 -4.24 1.42
C GLU A 294 8.95 -5.15 2.47
N TRP A 295 8.96 -4.74 3.74
CA TRP A 295 9.48 -5.57 4.84
C TRP A 295 8.69 -6.89 5.00
N LEU A 296 7.41 -6.91 4.59
CA LEU A 296 6.60 -8.14 4.60
C LEU A 296 7.12 -9.17 3.61
N LYS A 297 7.94 -8.79 2.63
CA LYS A 297 8.47 -9.66 1.57
C LYS A 297 9.86 -10.20 1.88
N GLU A 298 10.55 -9.63 2.87
CA GLU A 298 11.88 -10.07 3.27
C GLU A 298 11.84 -11.54 3.73
N LYS A 299 12.74 -12.35 3.16
CA LYS A 299 13.00 -13.70 3.67
C LYS A 299 13.68 -13.54 5.01
N ILE A 300 13.06 -14.04 6.08
CA ILE A 300 13.71 -14.09 7.38
C ILE A 300 14.84 -15.11 7.27
N SER A 301 16.09 -14.64 7.18
CA SER A 301 17.26 -15.49 7.33
C SER A 301 17.19 -16.12 8.72
N THR A 302 16.97 -17.43 8.77
CA THR A 302 17.14 -18.25 9.97
C THR A 302 18.64 -18.32 10.26
N LEU A 303 19.07 -17.59 11.29
CA LEU A 303 20.24 -17.94 12.09
C LEU A 303 19.77 -18.87 13.20
#